data_AF-A0A836P0M5-F1
#
_entry.id   AF-A0A836P0M5-F1
#
_cell.length_a   1.000
_cell.length_b   1.000
_cell.length_c   1.000
_cell.angle_alpha   90.00
_cell.angle_beta   90.00
_cell.angle_gamma   90.00
#
_symmetry.space_group_name_H-M   'P 1'
#
loop_
_entity.id
_entity.type
_entity.pdbx_description
1 polymer ?
#
loop_
_entity_poly.entity_id
_entity_poly.type
_entity_poly.pdbx_seq_one_letter_code
_entity_poly.pdbx_strand_id
1 'polypeptide(L)' 'MTQETFIENFVAATDFQEPVEVTLDTVLLELPEWDSLAALGVIVMFDMEYGKTITGDDLTAAITVGDLYKLTEA' A
#
# COMPACT_ATOMS: atom_id res chain seq x y z
N MET A 1 5.73 -0.10 -14.00
CA MET A 1 4.65 0.83 -13.61
C MET A 1 5.27 2.13 -13.15
N THR A 2 4.53 3.23 -13.08
CA THR A 2 5.05 4.48 -12.47
C THR A 2 4.67 4.50 -10.99
N GLN A 3 5.43 5.27 -10.20
CA GLN A 3 5.18 5.45 -8.77
C GLN A 3 3.79 6.05 -8.52
N GLU A 4 3.36 6.96 -9.40
CA GLU A 4 2.04 7.60 -9.36
C GLU A 4 0.91 6.57 -9.46
N THR A 5 0.96 5.66 -10.43
CA THR A 5 -0.08 4.62 -10.58
C THR A 5 -0.14 3.70 -9.36
N PHE A 6 1.00 3.36 -8.75
CA PHE A 6 1.01 2.56 -7.52
C PHE A 6 0.32 3.30 -6.37
N ILE A 7 0.61 4.59 -6.22
CA ILE A 7 0.00 5.44 -5.19
C ILE A 7 -1.52 5.54 -5.41
N GLU A 8 -1.98 5.74 -6.65
CA GLU A 8 -3.41 5.76 -6.98
C GLU A 8 -4.08 4.45 -6.60
N ASN A 9 -3.47 3.32 -6.95
CA ASN A 9 -4.02 1.99 -6.64
C ASN A 9 -3.98 1.71 -5.14
N PHE A 10 -2.95 2.17 -4.44
CA PHE A 10 -2.83 2.07 -2.98
C PHE A 10 -3.95 2.85 -2.30
N VAL A 11 -4.15 4.14 -2.65
CA VAL A 11 -5.21 4.97 -2.07
C VAL A 11 -6.60 4.40 -2.39
N ALA A 12 -6.79 3.88 -3.60
CA ALA A 12 -8.04 3.21 -3.97
C ALA A 12 -8.27 1.91 -3.18
N ALA A 13 -7.21 1.14 -2.89
CA ALA A 13 -7.29 -0.10 -2.15
C ALA A 13 -7.51 0.12 -0.65
N THR A 14 -6.97 1.21 -0.09
CA THR A 14 -7.15 1.55 1.32
C THR A 14 -8.48 2.25 1.61
N ASP A 15 -9.18 2.73 0.57
CA ASP A 15 -10.49 3.39 0.64
C ASP A 15 -10.56 4.52 1.69
N PHE A 16 -9.47 5.30 1.78
CA PHE A 16 -9.38 6.42 2.72
C PHE A 16 -10.48 7.46 2.45
N GLN A 17 -11.23 7.80 3.49
CA GLN A 17 -12.29 8.80 3.42
C GLN A 17 -11.72 10.20 3.24
N GLU A 18 -10.54 10.46 3.83
CA GLU A 18 -9.87 11.75 3.74
C GLU A 18 -8.74 11.72 2.69
N PRO A 19 -8.64 12.76 1.84
CA PRO A 19 -7.55 12.86 0.89
C PRO A 19 -6.24 13.06 1.65
N VAL A 20 -5.38 12.04 1.59
CA VAL A 20 -4.04 12.05 2.19
C VAL A 20 -2.98 12.09 1.09
N GLU A 21 -1.99 12.98 1.25
CA GLU A 21 -0.83 13.00 0.37
C GLU A 21 0.06 11.80 0.68
N VAL A 22 0.00 10.81 -0.20
CA VAL A 22 0.82 9.61 -0.13
C VAL A 22 2.02 9.77 -1.05
N THR A 23 3.22 9.55 -0.50
CA THR A 23 4.49 9.54 -1.21
C THR A 23 5.25 8.27 -0.87
N LEU A 24 6.31 7.92 -1.61
CA LEU A 24 7.12 6.74 -1.30
C LEU A 24 7.83 6.83 0.07
N ASP A 25 8.08 8.04 0.56
CA ASP A 25 8.67 8.30 1.87
C ASP A 25 7.62 8.31 2.99
N THR A 26 6.32 8.27 2.66
CA THR A 26 5.24 8.24 3.65
C THR A 26 5.26 6.92 4.42
N VAL A 27 5.28 7.01 5.75
CA VAL A 27 5.20 5.87 6.66
C VAL A 27 3.76 5.40 6.76
N LEU A 28 3.53 4.10 6.58
CA LEU A 28 2.19 3.50 6.60
C LEU A 28 1.50 3.73 7.95
N LEU A 29 2.24 3.59 9.04
CA LEU A 29 1.76 3.80 10.41
C LEU A 29 1.45 5.28 10.74
N GLU A 30 1.91 6.23 9.93
CA GLU A 30 1.57 7.65 10.10
C GLU A 30 0.28 8.05 9.36
N LEU A 31 -0.24 7.18 8.50
CA LEU A 31 -1.50 7.41 7.81
C LEU A 31 -2.66 7.32 8.81
N PRO A 32 -3.54 8.34 8.87
CA PRO A 32 -4.58 8.43 9.90
C PRO A 32 -5.63 7.30 9.82
N GLU A 33 -5.86 6.79 8.61
CA GLU A 33 -6.85 5.74 8.33
C GLU A 33 -6.19 4.38 8.06
N TRP A 34 -4.91 4.22 8.39
CA TRP A 34 -4.23 2.94 8.23
C TRP A 34 -4.62 1.96 9.33
N ASP A 35 -5.55 1.07 9.00
CA ASP A 35 -6.04 0.01 9.86
C ASP A 35 -5.87 -1.38 9.20
N SER A 36 -6.36 -2.42 9.88
CA SER A 36 -6.30 -3.79 9.35
C SER A 36 -7.09 -3.95 8.04
N LEU A 37 -8.15 -3.16 7.82
CA LEU A 37 -8.93 -3.19 6.59
C LEU A 37 -8.14 -2.57 5.42
N ALA A 38 -7.52 -1.42 5.64
CA ALA A 38 -6.60 -0.81 4.67
C ALA A 38 -5.45 -1.76 4.31
N ALA A 39 -4.83 -2.39 5.31
CA ALA A 39 -3.80 -3.39 5.11
C ALA A 39 -4.30 -4.58 4.27
N LEU A 40 -5.49 -5.11 4.56
CA LEU A 40 -6.10 -6.18 3.77
C LEU A 40 -6.40 -5.75 2.33
N GLY A 41 -6.88 -4.52 2.13
CA GLY A 41 -7.11 -3.94 0.81
C GLY A 41 -5.84 -3.91 -0.02
N VAL A 42 -4.71 -3.52 0.58
CA VAL A 42 -3.39 -3.57 -0.06
C VAL A 42 -3.00 -4.99 -0.42
N ILE A 43 -3.19 -5.99 0.45
CA ILE A 43 -2.93 -7.41 0.11
C ILE A 43 -3.69 -7.85 -1.14
N VAL A 44 -4.99 -7.54 -1.19
CA VAL A 44 -5.85 -7.91 -2.31
C VAL A 44 -5.44 -7.16 -3.58
N MET A 45 -5.11 -5.88 -3.47
CA MET A 45 -4.60 -5.08 -4.58
C MET A 45 -3.31 -5.68 -5.17
N PHE A 46 -2.37 -6.11 -4.32
CA PHE A 46 -1.17 -6.82 -4.77
C PHE A 46 -1.48 -8.12 -5.51
N ASP A 47 -2.43 -8.91 -4.99
CA ASP A 47 -2.81 -10.18 -5.60
C ASP A 47 -3.53 -9.98 -6.95
N MET A 48 -4.45 -9.02 -7.02
CA MET A 48 -5.26 -8.76 -8.21
C MET A 48 -4.54 -7.98 -9.30
N GLU A 49 -3.79 -6.93 -8.95
CA GLU A 49 -3.18 -6.03 -9.94
C GLU A 49 -1.75 -6.42 -10.28
N TYR A 50 -1.01 -6.95 -9.30
CA TYR A 50 0.41 -7.28 -9.45
C TYR A 50 0.65 -8.78 -9.52
N GLY A 51 -0.38 -9.61 -9.28
CA GLY A 51 -0.24 -11.08 -9.26
C GLY A 51 0.69 -11.57 -8.15
N LYS A 52 0.83 -10.80 -7.07
CA LYS A 52 1.70 -11.10 -5.95
C LYS A 52 0.91 -11.27 -4.66
N THR A 53 1.15 -12.39 -4.00
CA THR A 53 0.57 -12.64 -2.69
C THR A 53 1.52 -12.13 -1.61
N ILE A 54 1.20 -10.97 -1.03
CA ILE A 54 1.88 -10.46 0.16
C ILE A 54 1.14 -10.90 1.42
N THR A 55 1.85 -11.08 2.53
CA THR A 55 1.23 -11.41 3.82
C THR A 55 1.18 -10.20 4.74
N GLY A 56 0.40 -10.30 5.83
CA GLY A 56 0.42 -9.29 6.88
C GLY A 56 1.80 -9.11 7.52
N ASP A 57 2.64 -10.14 7.50
CA ASP A 57 4.02 -10.08 7.99
C ASP A 57 4.89 -9.20 7.06
N ASP A 58 4.74 -9.35 5.73
CA ASP A 58 5.39 -8.49 4.73
C ASP A 58 4.97 -7.02 4.88
N LEU A 59 3.68 -6.78 5.11
CA LEU A 59 3.15 -5.43 5.38
C LEU A 59 3.68 -4.86 6.70
N THR A 60 3.90 -5.69 7.72
CA THR A 60 4.46 -5.26 9.00
C THR A 60 5.96 -4.99 8.88
N ALA A 61 6.65 -5.71 7.99
CA ALA A 61 8.05 -5.46 7.64
C ALA A 61 8.22 -4.20 6.77
N ALA A 62 7.22 -3.87 5.96
CA ALA A 62 7.17 -2.63 5.18
C ALA A 62 6.83 -1.43 6.08
N ILE A 63 7.73 -0.45 6.14
CA ILE A 63 7.53 0.74 6.97
C ILE A 63 6.91 1.88 6.14
N THR A 64 7.36 2.03 4.89
CA THR A 64 6.89 3.08 4.00
C THR A 64 6.18 2.53 2.77
N VAL A 65 5.42 3.39 2.10
CA VAL A 65 4.79 3.08 0.81
C VAL A 65 5.85 2.71 -0.24
N GLY A 66 7.06 3.26 -0.15
CA GLY A 66 8.19 2.87 -0.98
C GLY A 66 8.64 1.44 -0.78
N ASP A 67 8.54 0.88 0.43
CA ASP A 67 8.82 -0.54 0.66
C ASP A 67 7.75 -1.43 0.04
N LEU A 68 6.47 -1.03 0.10
CA LEU A 68 5.41 -1.72 -0.63
C LEU A 68 5.67 -1.67 -2.15
N TYR A 69 6.01 -0.50 -2.69
CA TYR A 69 6.32 -0.38 -4.11
C TYR A 69 7.45 -1.33 -4.54
N LYS A 70 8.52 -1.47 -3.74
CA LYS A 70 9.59 -2.44 -4.03
C LYS A 70 9.09 -3.89 -4.05
N LEU A 71 8.14 -4.25 -3.18
CA LEU A 71 7.52 -5.58 -3.20
C LEU A 71 6.78 -5.84 -4.52
N THR A 72 6.28 -4.81 -5.21
CA THR A 72 5.68 -4.98 -6.55
C THR A 72 6.72 -5.27 -7.65
N GLU A 73 7.96 -4.80 -7.50
CA GLU A 73 9.03 -5.01 -8.48
C GLU A 73 9.88 -6.28 -8.23
N ALA A 74 9.88 -6.81 -7.00
CA ALA A 74 10.72 -7.95 -6.57
C ALA A 74 10.28 -9.34 -7.08
#